data_AF-A0A6J4FZN2-F1
#
_entry.id   AF-A0A6J4FZN2-F1
#
_cell.length_a   1.000
_cell.length_b   1.000
_cell.length_c   1.000
_cell.angle_alpha   90.00
_cell.angle_beta   90.00
_cell.angle_gamma   90.00
#
_symmetry.space_group_name_H-M   'P 1'
#
loop_
_entity.id
_entity.type
_entity.pdbx_description
1 polymer ?
#
loop_
_entity_poly.entity_id
_entity_poly.type
_entity_poly.pdbx_seq_one_letter_code
_entity_poly.pdbx_strand_id
1 'polypeptide(L)'
;MAAEADNKGKDKAAPEEISGEITFEHKFFSSFEDLYFRLTDSGEPVAVLKLATNEAVLAMEGIKREFMLKEDSHDFRMLDKVAEGLQHVRGLRPGDMLPKEVTTREASWEPQDRHRRIAYQRLTMQLVTWLTGNEHVISSVTELAQVAEDPQVKKNVQLAFSEAAEELGLGRDNRDEVVRYIETLAKELAYIEALRDTFGEVQKIDEKLQGLRRIYGADRSMIETADQVARLSQRALKVLQDFFDQVDAQTGEILAMLKNIDNQIGYIRQVRDALHCRLLPWEDFIQVWKTVFIVRSDENTNRIRDIYQFLAPRYMQFNDWVLMTKRGVAKAKPLGGMMRW
;
A
#
# COMPACT_ATOMS: atom_id res chain seq x y z
N MET A 1 -4.96 -65.76 -23.97
CA MET A 1 -6.04 -64.87 -23.51
C MET A 1 -5.44 -63.98 -22.45
N ALA A 2 -5.40 -62.68 -22.73
CA ALA A 2 -4.66 -61.66 -22.00
C ALA A 2 -5.37 -61.26 -20.70
N ALA A 3 -4.58 -60.96 -19.68
CA ALA A 3 -4.97 -60.18 -18.52
C ALA A 3 -3.77 -59.31 -18.12
N GLU A 4 -3.60 -58.18 -18.81
CA GLU A 4 -2.76 -57.08 -18.35
C GLU A 4 -3.62 -56.22 -17.42
N ALA A 5 -3.26 -56.20 -16.13
CA ALA A 5 -3.80 -55.26 -15.17
C ALA A 5 -3.03 -53.93 -15.31
N ASP A 6 -3.70 -52.95 -15.90
CA ASP A 6 -3.25 -51.57 -16.12
C ASP A 6 -3.11 -50.85 -14.78
N ASN A 7 -1.88 -50.75 -14.28
CA ASN A 7 -1.51 -49.92 -13.14
C ASN A 7 -1.26 -48.49 -13.62
N LYS A 8 -2.32 -47.68 -13.73
CA LYS A 8 -2.19 -46.23 -13.89
C LYS A 8 -2.43 -45.53 -12.56
N GLY A 9 -1.34 -45.38 -11.80
CA GLY A 9 -1.21 -44.31 -10.83
C GLY A 9 -1.40 -42.98 -11.55
N LYS A 10 -2.48 -42.27 -11.21
CA LYS A 10 -2.65 -40.85 -11.53
C LYS A 10 -1.62 -40.07 -10.72
N ASP A 11 -0.50 -39.77 -11.35
CA ASP A 11 0.35 -38.66 -10.93
C ASP A 11 -0.51 -37.39 -10.95
N LYS A 12 -0.81 -36.88 -9.75
CA LYS A 12 -1.29 -35.51 -9.59
C LYS A 12 -0.15 -34.61 -10.02
N ALA A 13 -0.24 -34.07 -11.23
CA ALA A 13 0.64 -33.02 -11.69
C ALA A 13 0.65 -31.91 -10.64
N ALA A 14 1.86 -31.54 -10.19
CA ALA A 14 2.06 -30.36 -9.37
C ALA A 14 1.45 -29.15 -10.10
N PRO A 15 0.85 -28.18 -9.38
CA PRO A 15 0.31 -26.99 -10.03
C PRO A 15 1.44 -26.33 -10.82
N GLU A 16 1.25 -26.17 -12.14
CA GLU A 16 2.17 -25.45 -13.00
C GLU A 16 2.43 -24.08 -12.38
N GLU A 17 3.70 -23.76 -12.15
CA GLU A 17 4.12 -22.44 -11.72
C GLU A 17 3.65 -21.45 -12.80
N ILE A 18 2.70 -20.60 -12.42
CA ILE A 18 2.19 -19.55 -13.30
C ILE A 18 3.38 -18.67 -13.65
N SER A 19 3.73 -18.64 -14.95
CA SER A 19 4.73 -17.75 -15.51
C SER A 19 4.48 -16.32 -15.03
N GLY A 20 5.54 -15.54 -14.78
CA GLY A 20 5.42 -14.14 -14.42
C GLY A 20 4.73 -13.28 -15.49
N GLU A 21 4.59 -13.79 -16.71
CA GLU A 21 3.89 -13.13 -17.83
C GLU A 21 2.39 -13.44 -17.83
N ILE A 22 1.57 -12.40 -18.01
CA ILE A 22 0.12 -12.50 -18.08
C ILE A 22 -0.29 -13.13 -19.41
N THR A 23 -0.60 -14.42 -19.38
CA THR A 23 -1.02 -15.18 -20.57
C THR A 23 -2.37 -15.83 -20.32
N PHE A 24 -3.14 -16.03 -21.39
CA PHE A 24 -4.46 -16.67 -21.32
C PHE A 24 -4.62 -17.66 -22.48
N GLU A 25 -5.26 -18.79 -22.21
CA GLU A 25 -5.56 -19.83 -23.20
C GLU A 25 -6.86 -19.53 -23.96
N HIS A 26 -7.84 -18.95 -23.27
CA HIS A 26 -9.15 -18.69 -23.85
C HIS A 26 -9.09 -17.56 -24.89
N LYS A 27 -9.58 -17.85 -26.10
CA LYS A 27 -9.52 -16.95 -27.28
C LYS A 27 -10.09 -15.55 -27.04
N PHE A 28 -11.03 -15.39 -26.10
CA PHE A 28 -11.54 -14.07 -25.71
C PHE A 28 -10.41 -13.08 -25.41
N PHE A 29 -9.41 -13.49 -24.63
CA PHE A 29 -8.33 -12.62 -24.18
C PHE A 29 -7.36 -12.23 -25.29
N SER A 30 -7.31 -13.01 -26.38
CA SER A 30 -6.50 -12.71 -27.57
C SER A 30 -7.31 -12.07 -28.71
N SER A 31 -8.63 -11.95 -28.57
CA SER A 31 -9.51 -11.45 -29.65
C SER A 31 -9.58 -9.92 -29.71
N PHE A 32 -9.11 -9.24 -28.67
CA PHE A 32 -9.19 -7.78 -28.54
C PHE A 32 -7.79 -7.22 -28.26
N GLU A 33 -7.23 -6.48 -29.23
CA GLU A 33 -5.91 -5.84 -29.07
C GLU A 33 -5.91 -4.75 -27.98
N ASP A 34 -7.05 -4.09 -27.79
CA ASP A 34 -7.23 -3.03 -26.79
C ASP A 34 -7.70 -3.56 -25.42
N LEU A 35 -7.59 -4.86 -25.16
CA LEU A 35 -7.95 -5.44 -23.87
C LEU A 35 -6.95 -5.04 -22.80
N TYR A 36 -7.46 -4.45 -21.72
CA TYR A 36 -6.68 -4.20 -20.51
C TYR A 36 -7.53 -4.39 -19.27
N PHE A 37 -6.89 -4.58 -18.13
CA PHE A 37 -7.52 -4.75 -16.83
C PHE A 37 -7.22 -3.53 -15.97
N ARG A 38 -8.19 -3.13 -15.14
CA ARG A 38 -8.02 -2.08 -14.13
C ARG A 38 -8.97 -2.28 -12.95
N LEU A 39 -8.73 -1.55 -11.86
CA LEU A 39 -9.73 -1.40 -10.80
C LEU A 39 -10.74 -0.30 -11.18
N THR A 40 -11.98 -0.48 -10.75
CA THR A 40 -12.98 0.58 -10.73
C THR A 40 -12.76 1.51 -9.54
N ASP A 41 -13.49 2.63 -9.50
CA ASP A 41 -13.48 3.53 -8.34
C ASP A 41 -13.99 2.85 -7.06
N SER A 42 -14.72 1.73 -7.17
CA SER A 42 -15.19 0.92 -6.05
C SER A 42 -14.24 -0.24 -5.67
N GLY A 43 -13.07 -0.34 -6.32
CA GLY A 43 -12.08 -1.39 -6.04
C GLY A 43 -12.35 -2.72 -6.75
N GLU A 44 -13.35 -2.77 -7.65
CA GLU A 44 -13.68 -4.01 -8.36
C GLU A 44 -12.76 -4.19 -9.58
N PRO A 45 -12.14 -5.37 -9.77
CA PRO A 45 -11.29 -5.63 -10.91
C PRO A 45 -12.14 -5.93 -12.15
N VAL A 46 -11.87 -5.18 -13.21
CA VAL A 46 -12.63 -5.21 -14.46
C VAL A 46 -11.71 -5.36 -15.67
N ALA A 47 -12.20 -6.07 -16.68
CA ALA A 47 -11.64 -6.04 -18.02
C ALA A 47 -12.32 -4.93 -18.82
N VAL A 48 -11.52 -4.13 -19.50
CA VAL A 48 -11.98 -3.06 -20.38
C VAL A 48 -11.54 -3.37 -21.79
N LEU A 49 -12.49 -3.28 -22.72
CA LEU A 49 -12.24 -3.50 -24.13
C LEU A 49 -13.00 -2.48 -24.95
N LYS A 50 -12.46 -2.13 -26.11
CA LYS A 50 -13.08 -1.17 -27.01
C LYS A 50 -14.04 -1.87 -27.98
N LEU A 51 -15.31 -1.48 -27.98
CA LEU A 51 -16.32 -1.89 -28.95
C LEU A 51 -16.70 -0.70 -29.84
N ALA A 52 -16.12 -0.67 -31.04
CA ALA A 52 -16.25 0.44 -31.99
C ALA A 52 -15.84 1.80 -31.36
N THR A 53 -16.80 2.64 -31.01
CA THR A 53 -16.58 3.96 -30.39
C THR A 53 -16.69 3.95 -28.86
N ASN A 54 -17.24 2.89 -28.25
CA ASN A 54 -17.51 2.83 -26.82
C ASN A 54 -16.59 1.84 -26.12
N GLU A 55 -16.36 2.06 -24.82
CA GLU A 55 -15.70 1.08 -23.96
C GLU A 55 -16.75 0.15 -23.34
N ALA A 56 -16.49 -1.15 -23.39
CA ALA A 56 -17.20 -2.15 -22.61
C ALA A 56 -16.38 -2.49 -21.37
N VAL A 57 -17.03 -2.44 -20.21
CA VAL A 57 -16.44 -2.77 -18.92
C VAL A 57 -17.09 -4.06 -18.42
N LEU A 58 -16.28 -5.09 -18.21
CA LEU A 58 -16.72 -6.42 -17.83
C LEU A 58 -16.12 -6.80 -16.47
N ALA A 59 -16.95 -7.14 -15.50
CA ALA A 59 -16.47 -7.64 -14.21
C ALA A 59 -15.77 -8.99 -14.39
N MET A 60 -14.59 -9.16 -13.79
CA MET A 60 -13.82 -10.42 -13.92
C MET A 60 -14.58 -11.63 -13.38
N GLU A 61 -15.37 -11.46 -12.31
CA GLU A 61 -16.28 -12.50 -11.80
C GLU A 61 -17.38 -12.88 -12.79
N GLY A 62 -17.85 -11.91 -13.59
CA GLY A 62 -18.80 -12.15 -14.67
C GLY A 62 -18.15 -12.97 -15.79
N ILE A 63 -16.92 -12.65 -16.16
CA ILE A 63 -16.13 -13.37 -17.19
C ILE A 63 -15.91 -14.83 -16.78
N LYS A 64 -15.47 -15.07 -15.54
CA LYS A 64 -15.28 -16.43 -15.01
C LYS A 64 -16.55 -17.27 -15.12
N ARG A 65 -17.70 -16.67 -14.77
CA ARG A 65 -19.00 -17.34 -14.81
C ARG A 65 -19.49 -17.60 -16.23
N GLU A 66 -19.41 -16.60 -17.10
CA GLU A 66 -19.94 -16.67 -18.47
C GLU A 66 -19.16 -17.68 -19.31
N PHE A 67 -17.83 -17.72 -19.17
CA PHE A 67 -16.99 -18.70 -19.86
C PHE A 67 -16.85 -20.02 -19.11
N MET A 68 -17.55 -20.19 -17.99
CA MET A 68 -17.52 -21.39 -17.16
C MET A 68 -16.08 -21.85 -16.84
N LEU A 69 -15.21 -20.88 -16.54
CA LEU A 69 -13.82 -21.16 -16.19
C LEU A 69 -13.78 -21.96 -14.89
N LYS A 70 -13.06 -23.09 -14.90
CA LYS A 70 -12.90 -23.92 -13.71
C LYS A 70 -11.86 -23.27 -12.78
N GLU A 71 -12.05 -23.37 -11.47
CA GLU A 71 -11.13 -22.79 -10.47
C GLU A 71 -9.68 -23.31 -10.58
N ASP A 72 -9.51 -24.50 -11.14
CA ASP A 72 -8.21 -25.11 -11.39
C ASP A 72 -7.61 -24.78 -12.77
N SER A 73 -8.34 -24.07 -13.64
CA SER A 73 -7.83 -23.69 -14.96
C SER A 73 -6.78 -22.58 -14.87
N HIS A 74 -5.87 -22.57 -15.83
CA HIS A 74 -4.84 -21.54 -15.97
C HIS A 74 -5.46 -20.14 -15.99
N ASP A 75 -6.46 -19.92 -16.85
CA ASP A 75 -7.11 -18.62 -17.01
C ASP A 75 -7.83 -18.14 -15.75
N PHE A 76 -8.47 -19.04 -14.99
CA PHE A 76 -9.11 -18.66 -13.73
C PHE A 76 -8.08 -18.13 -12.74
N ARG A 77 -6.98 -18.86 -12.56
CA ARG A 77 -5.89 -18.48 -11.65
C ARG A 77 -5.16 -17.23 -12.13
N MET A 78 -5.00 -17.07 -13.45
CA MET A 78 -4.40 -15.87 -14.03
C MET A 78 -5.29 -14.65 -13.77
N LEU A 79 -6.62 -14.76 -13.91
CA LEU A 79 -7.53 -13.68 -13.56
C LEU A 79 -7.42 -13.29 -12.07
N ASP A 80 -7.27 -14.25 -11.17
CA ASP A 80 -7.02 -13.96 -9.75
C ASP A 80 -5.69 -13.24 -9.54
N LYS A 81 -4.63 -13.68 -10.23
CA LYS A 81 -3.30 -13.05 -10.16
C LYS A 81 -3.28 -11.64 -10.74
N VAL A 82 -4.00 -11.41 -11.83
CA VAL A 82 -4.20 -10.06 -12.40
C VAL A 82 -4.96 -9.20 -11.40
N ALA A 83 -6.04 -9.69 -10.78
CA ALA A 83 -6.78 -8.94 -9.77
C ALA A 83 -5.92 -8.58 -8.56
N GLU A 84 -5.02 -9.48 -8.13
CA GLU A 84 -4.01 -9.21 -7.10
C GLU A 84 -3.01 -8.13 -7.57
N GLY A 85 -2.47 -8.26 -8.78
CA GLY A 85 -1.52 -7.29 -9.35
C GLY A 85 -2.09 -5.89 -9.51
N LEU A 86 -3.37 -5.77 -9.89
CA LEU A 86 -4.07 -4.50 -10.03
C LEU A 86 -4.18 -3.69 -8.72
N GLN A 87 -3.92 -4.29 -7.56
CA GLN A 87 -3.82 -3.53 -6.31
C GLN A 87 -2.56 -2.63 -6.29
N HIS A 88 -1.52 -3.03 -7.01
CA HIS A 88 -0.19 -2.39 -6.99
C HIS A 88 0.06 -1.48 -8.20
N VAL A 89 -0.70 -1.65 -9.29
CA VAL A 89 -0.56 -0.90 -10.54
C VAL A 89 -1.90 -0.41 -11.09
N ARG A 90 -1.87 0.60 -11.95
CA ARG A 90 -3.10 1.22 -12.50
C ARG A 90 -3.82 0.37 -13.54
N GLY A 91 -3.09 -0.49 -14.24
CA GLY A 91 -3.66 -1.38 -15.22
C GLY A 91 -2.64 -2.41 -15.69
N LEU A 92 -3.16 -3.50 -16.25
CA LEU A 92 -2.39 -4.62 -16.76
C LEU A 92 -2.96 -5.05 -18.12
N ARG A 93 -2.12 -5.56 -19.01
CA ARG A 93 -2.53 -6.12 -20.30
C ARG A 93 -2.07 -7.57 -20.43
N PRO A 94 -2.77 -8.39 -21.23
CA PRO A 94 -2.20 -9.65 -21.69
C PRO A 94 -0.82 -9.41 -22.34
N GLY A 95 0.17 -10.21 -21.94
CA GLY A 95 1.59 -10.08 -22.31
C GLY A 95 2.43 -9.23 -21.36
N ASP A 96 1.83 -8.47 -20.44
CA ASP A 96 2.59 -7.75 -19.42
C ASP A 96 3.16 -8.71 -18.37
N MET A 97 4.22 -8.29 -17.70
CA MET A 97 4.72 -9.00 -16.51
C MET A 97 3.87 -8.62 -15.30
N LEU A 98 3.51 -9.61 -14.48
CA LEU A 98 2.89 -9.39 -13.18
C LEU A 98 3.80 -8.52 -12.31
N PRO A 99 3.22 -7.61 -11.49
CA PRO A 99 3.99 -6.81 -10.56
C PRO A 99 4.86 -7.66 -9.63
N LYS A 100 6.04 -7.14 -9.29
CA LYS A 100 6.99 -7.84 -8.43
C LYS A 100 6.43 -8.11 -7.03
N GLU A 101 5.48 -7.29 -6.58
CA GLU A 101 4.80 -7.43 -5.30
C GLU A 101 4.05 -8.76 -5.21
N VAL A 102 3.52 -9.24 -6.33
CA VAL A 102 2.77 -10.50 -6.44
C VAL A 102 3.69 -11.70 -6.63
N THR A 103 4.79 -11.52 -7.37
CA THR A 103 5.68 -12.62 -7.78
C THR A 103 6.82 -12.85 -6.79
N THR A 104 7.54 -11.80 -6.41
CA THR A 104 8.75 -11.88 -5.56
C THR A 104 8.61 -11.14 -4.23
N ARG A 105 7.49 -10.42 -4.02
CA ARG A 105 7.28 -9.45 -2.91
C ARG A 105 8.24 -8.27 -2.91
N GLU A 106 8.98 -8.06 -3.99
CA GLU A 106 9.75 -6.83 -4.19
C GLU A 106 8.82 -5.74 -4.73
N ALA A 107 9.22 -4.47 -4.56
CA ALA A 107 8.46 -3.38 -5.15
C ALA A 107 8.71 -3.29 -6.67
N SER A 108 7.68 -2.96 -7.45
CA SER A 108 7.77 -2.69 -8.89
C SER A 108 8.23 -1.26 -9.21
N TRP A 109 8.42 -0.44 -8.18
CA TRP A 109 8.82 0.97 -8.27
C TRP A 109 10.09 1.19 -7.44
N GLU A 110 10.74 2.36 -7.55
CA GLU A 110 11.97 2.63 -6.82
C GLU A 110 11.93 3.99 -6.08
N PRO A 111 12.44 4.05 -4.84
CA PRO A 111 12.56 5.29 -4.10
C PRO A 111 13.77 6.09 -4.59
N GLN A 112 13.66 7.42 -4.52
CA GLN A 112 14.75 8.35 -4.80
C GLN A 112 15.88 8.25 -3.75
N ASP A 113 17.09 8.69 -4.12
CA ASP A 113 18.26 8.70 -3.24
C ASP A 113 18.03 9.48 -1.94
N ARG A 114 17.22 10.55 -1.99
CA ARG A 114 16.83 11.31 -0.80
C ARG A 114 16.13 10.45 0.24
N HIS A 115 15.23 9.54 -0.19
CA HIS A 115 14.48 8.67 0.71
C HIS A 115 15.41 7.62 1.36
N ARG A 116 16.36 7.09 0.58
CA ARG A 116 17.39 6.16 1.10
C ARG A 116 18.25 6.83 2.17
N ARG A 117 18.64 8.09 1.94
CA ARG A 117 19.40 8.89 2.91
C ARG A 117 18.60 9.14 4.19
N ILE A 118 17.33 9.53 4.08
CA ILE A 118 16.45 9.77 5.24
C ILE A 118 16.28 8.48 6.05
N ALA A 119 15.98 7.36 5.40
CA ALA A 119 15.81 6.07 6.06
C ALA A 119 17.07 5.64 6.82
N TYR A 120 18.24 5.76 6.18
CA TYR A 120 19.53 5.43 6.82
C TYR A 120 19.81 6.32 8.04
N GLN A 121 19.58 7.63 7.91
CA GLN A 121 19.76 8.57 9.01
C GLN A 121 18.78 8.27 10.16
N ARG A 122 17.53 7.87 9.88
CA ARG A 122 16.53 7.52 10.89
C ARG A 122 17.00 6.33 11.73
N LEU A 123 17.42 5.24 11.07
CA LEU A 123 17.94 4.06 11.76
C LEU A 123 19.20 4.37 12.58
N THR A 124 20.09 5.18 12.03
CA THR A 124 21.32 5.60 12.72
C THR A 124 20.99 6.40 13.99
N MET A 125 20.03 7.32 13.89
CA MET A 125 19.59 8.10 15.04
C MET A 125 18.88 7.25 16.08
N GLN A 126 18.05 6.28 15.67
CA GLN A 126 17.42 5.33 16.60
C GLN A 126 18.46 4.52 17.39
N LEU A 127 19.58 4.16 16.77
CA LEU A 127 20.67 3.49 17.46
C LEU A 127 21.35 4.39 18.51
N VAL A 128 21.52 5.68 18.20
CA VAL A 128 22.06 6.67 19.15
C VAL A 128 21.10 6.93 20.30
N THR A 129 19.81 7.07 20.00
CA THR A 129 18.70 7.20 20.95
C THR A 129 18.70 6.01 21.92
N TRP A 130 18.81 4.79 21.38
CA TRP A 130 18.96 3.57 22.19
C TRP A 130 20.18 3.61 23.12
N LEU A 131 21.36 3.98 22.60
CA LEU A 131 22.59 4.04 23.41
C LEU A 131 22.51 5.09 24.54
N THR A 132 21.94 6.25 24.23
CA THR A 132 21.89 7.38 25.17
C THR A 132 20.74 7.28 26.17
N GLY A 133 19.80 6.35 25.97
CA GLY A 133 18.61 6.19 26.81
C GLY A 133 17.59 7.32 26.68
N ASN A 134 17.74 8.20 25.69
CA ASN A 134 16.75 9.24 25.40
C ASN A 134 15.62 8.63 24.58
N GLU A 135 14.44 8.41 25.15
CA GLU A 135 13.28 7.78 24.45
C GLU A 135 12.64 8.62 23.33
N HIS A 136 13.26 9.73 22.90
CA HIS A 136 12.68 10.57 21.87
C HIS A 136 12.80 9.90 20.49
N VAL A 137 11.70 9.28 20.03
CA VAL A 137 11.56 8.78 18.66
C VAL A 137 11.46 9.98 17.72
N ILE A 138 12.50 10.18 16.91
CA ILE A 138 12.52 11.24 15.90
C ILE A 138 11.59 10.83 14.76
N SER A 139 10.42 11.45 14.68
CA SER A 139 9.39 11.13 13.69
C SER A 139 9.50 11.98 12.42
N SER A 140 10.01 13.21 12.53
CA SER A 140 10.09 14.16 11.42
C SER A 140 11.47 14.24 10.76
N VAL A 141 11.47 14.45 9.43
CA VAL A 141 12.69 14.64 8.63
C VAL A 141 13.45 15.91 9.04
N THR A 142 12.72 16.94 9.47
CA THR A 142 13.29 18.24 9.85
C THR A 142 14.05 18.16 11.18
N GLU A 143 13.48 17.48 12.19
CA GLU A 143 14.17 17.23 13.46
C GLU A 143 15.41 16.34 13.24
N LEU A 144 15.27 15.32 12.38
CA LEU A 144 16.36 14.40 12.05
C LEU A 144 17.55 15.10 11.40
N ALA A 145 17.30 16.05 10.48
CA ALA A 145 18.37 16.83 9.84
C ALA A 145 19.14 17.71 10.83
N GLN A 146 18.46 18.35 11.78
CA GLN A 146 19.09 19.22 12.78
C GLN A 146 19.98 18.45 13.75
N VAL A 147 19.56 17.26 14.16
CA VAL A 147 20.30 16.44 15.13
C VAL A 147 21.50 15.73 14.48
N ALA A 148 21.40 15.34 13.20
CA ALA A 148 22.47 14.62 12.51
C ALA A 148 23.76 15.43 12.27
N GLU A 149 23.71 16.76 12.31
CA GLU A 149 24.87 17.63 12.06
C GLU A 149 25.75 17.87 13.29
N ASP A 150 25.29 17.49 14.50
CA ASP A 150 26.03 17.70 15.75
C ASP A 150 27.30 16.80 15.83
N PRO A 151 28.50 17.38 16.06
CA PRO A 151 29.74 16.62 16.26
C PRO A 151 29.69 15.59 17.40
N GLN A 152 28.92 15.85 18.45
CA GLN A 152 28.74 14.92 19.57
C GLN A 152 27.90 13.71 19.14
N VAL A 153 26.87 13.93 18.33
CA VAL A 153 26.05 12.85 17.75
C VAL A 153 26.92 11.93 16.90
N LYS A 154 27.83 12.46 16.07
CA LYS A 154 28.74 11.63 15.25
C LYS A 154 29.64 10.70 16.07
N LYS A 155 30.11 11.14 17.25
CA LYS A 155 30.87 10.28 18.17
C LYS A 155 29.97 9.21 18.77
N ASN A 156 28.77 9.59 19.20
CA ASN A 156 27.78 8.66 19.74
C ASN A 156 27.37 7.61 18.72
N VAL A 157 27.30 7.95 17.42
CA VAL A 157 27.01 7.01 16.34
C VAL A 157 28.05 5.88 16.31
N GLN A 158 29.35 6.21 16.27
CA GLN A 158 30.40 5.18 16.21
C GLN A 158 30.40 4.26 17.43
N LEU A 159 30.12 4.82 18.61
CA LEU A 159 29.97 4.03 19.83
C LEU A 159 28.72 3.14 19.75
N ALA A 160 27.60 3.66 19.29
CA ALA A 160 26.34 2.92 19.20
C ALA A 160 26.43 1.71 18.28
N PHE A 161 27.16 1.82 17.16
CA PHE A 161 27.44 0.67 16.29
C PHE A 161 28.28 -0.41 16.98
N SER A 162 29.28 0.00 17.76
CA SER A 162 30.16 -0.92 18.50
C SER A 162 29.38 -1.66 19.61
N GLU A 163 28.59 -0.93 20.40
CA GLU A 163 27.75 -1.49 21.47
C GLU A 163 26.64 -2.40 20.92
N ALA A 164 26.03 -2.01 19.80
CA ALA A 164 25.04 -2.85 19.13
C ALA A 164 25.64 -4.17 18.63
N ALA A 165 26.88 -4.15 18.11
CA ALA A 165 27.56 -5.37 17.69
C ALA A 165 27.81 -6.33 18.87
N GLU A 166 28.15 -5.79 20.05
CA GLU A 166 28.31 -6.56 21.28
C GLU A 166 26.98 -7.17 21.75
N GLU A 167 25.89 -6.38 21.78
CA GLU A 167 24.56 -6.82 22.20
C GLU A 167 23.88 -7.81 21.23
N LEU A 168 24.30 -7.79 19.96
CA LEU A 168 23.92 -8.79 18.96
C LEU A 168 24.75 -10.08 19.03
N GLY A 169 25.75 -10.14 19.91
CA GLY A 169 26.64 -11.30 20.05
C GLY A 169 27.68 -11.45 18.94
N LEU A 170 27.87 -10.41 18.12
CA LEU A 170 28.85 -10.38 17.03
C LEU A 170 30.23 -9.98 17.54
N GLY A 171 30.30 -9.31 18.69
CA GLY A 171 31.53 -8.75 19.26
C GLY A 171 31.80 -7.35 18.74
N ARG A 172 32.40 -6.52 19.60
CA ARG A 172 32.53 -5.07 19.42
C ARG A 172 33.30 -4.65 18.16
N ASP A 173 34.20 -5.51 17.68
CA ASP A 173 35.00 -5.27 16.48
C ASP A 173 34.24 -5.52 15.17
N ASN A 174 33.11 -6.24 15.22
CA ASN A 174 32.29 -6.60 14.05
C ASN A 174 31.20 -5.56 13.72
N ARG A 175 31.50 -4.28 13.95
CA ARG A 175 30.59 -3.16 13.66
C ARG A 175 30.14 -3.10 12.19
N ASP A 176 30.99 -3.56 11.26
CA ASP A 176 30.71 -3.50 9.82
C ASP A 176 29.54 -4.43 9.43
N GLU A 177 29.27 -5.47 10.23
CA GLU A 177 28.09 -6.31 10.04
C GLU A 177 26.80 -5.60 10.46
N VAL A 178 26.84 -4.86 11.57
CA VAL A 178 25.72 -4.00 12.00
C VAL A 178 25.43 -2.93 10.95
N VAL A 179 26.46 -2.33 10.37
CA VAL A 179 26.31 -1.37 9.25
C VAL A 179 25.58 -2.02 8.08
N ARG A 180 25.97 -3.23 7.67
CA ARG A 180 25.28 -3.97 6.57
C ARG A 180 23.81 -4.28 6.90
N TYR A 181 23.49 -4.62 8.15
CA TYR A 181 22.11 -4.82 8.57
C TYR A 181 21.29 -3.53 8.52
N ILE A 182 21.87 -2.41 8.97
CA ILE A 182 21.24 -1.10 8.87
C ILE A 182 21.05 -0.70 7.41
N GLU A 183 22.04 -0.89 6.53
CA GLU A 183 21.89 -0.59 5.11
C GLU A 183 20.78 -1.42 4.45
N THR A 184 20.63 -2.68 4.84
CA THR A 184 19.59 -3.57 4.34
C THR A 184 18.20 -3.09 4.78
N LEU A 185 18.03 -2.78 6.07
CA LEU A 185 16.77 -2.21 6.57
C LEU A 185 16.48 -0.82 6.00
N ALA A 186 17.51 0.02 5.81
CA ALA A 186 17.38 1.35 5.22
C ALA A 186 16.85 1.28 3.78
N LYS A 187 17.28 0.27 3.00
CA LYS A 187 16.75 0.04 1.64
C LYS A 187 15.25 -0.25 1.66
N GLU A 188 14.77 -1.05 2.60
CA GLU A 188 13.35 -1.37 2.73
C GLU A 188 12.54 -0.18 3.28
N LEU A 189 13.06 0.52 4.29
CA LEU A 189 12.42 1.73 4.84
C LEU A 189 12.41 2.90 3.86
N ALA A 190 13.34 2.96 2.90
CA ALA A 190 13.33 3.99 1.86
C ALA A 190 12.02 4.02 1.05
N TYR A 191 11.36 2.86 0.89
CA TYR A 191 10.03 2.81 0.28
C TYR A 191 8.97 3.46 1.18
N ILE A 192 9.02 3.20 2.49
CA ILE A 192 8.12 3.86 3.44
C ILE A 192 8.33 5.38 3.42
N GLU A 193 9.57 5.85 3.38
CA GLU A 193 9.89 7.29 3.26
C GLU A 193 9.36 7.90 1.95
N ALA A 194 9.45 7.18 0.83
CA ALA A 194 8.84 7.63 -0.42
C ALA A 194 7.31 7.75 -0.33
N LEU A 195 6.67 6.82 0.38
CA LEU A 195 5.22 6.86 0.63
C LEU A 195 4.85 7.99 1.61
N ARG A 196 5.72 8.34 2.56
CA ARG A 196 5.55 9.52 3.43
C ARG A 196 5.53 10.82 2.64
N ASP A 197 6.39 10.95 1.63
CA ASP A 197 6.39 12.11 0.74
C ASP A 197 5.04 12.24 -0.01
N THR A 198 4.54 11.13 -0.58
CA THR A 198 3.22 11.11 -1.23
C THR A 198 2.11 11.44 -0.24
N PHE A 199 2.17 10.89 0.98
CA PHE A 199 1.22 11.19 2.03
C PHE A 199 1.22 12.67 2.43
N GLY A 200 2.38 13.33 2.47
CA GLY A 200 2.48 14.77 2.69
C GLY A 200 1.76 15.59 1.61
N GLU A 201 1.75 15.13 0.36
CA GLU A 201 0.93 15.74 -0.69
C GLU A 201 -0.57 15.53 -0.45
N VAL A 202 -0.99 14.36 0.05
CA VAL A 202 -2.38 14.11 0.45
C VAL A 202 -2.80 15.02 1.62
N GLN A 203 -1.93 15.25 2.59
CA GLN A 203 -2.19 16.20 3.69
C GLN A 203 -2.46 17.62 3.17
N LYS A 204 -1.72 18.08 2.14
CA LYS A 204 -1.98 19.38 1.50
C LYS A 204 -3.36 19.45 0.82
N ILE A 205 -3.86 18.33 0.28
CA ILE A 205 -5.23 18.27 -0.24
C ILE A 205 -6.23 18.53 0.88
N ASP A 206 -6.05 17.89 2.04
CA ASP A 206 -6.91 18.10 3.20
C ASP A 206 -6.85 19.55 3.69
N GLU A 207 -5.66 20.15 3.78
CA GLU A 207 -5.52 21.58 4.16
C GLU A 207 -6.35 22.49 3.24
N LYS A 208 -6.32 22.24 1.92
CA LYS A 208 -7.16 22.96 0.95
C LYS A 208 -8.65 22.68 1.16
N LEU A 209 -9.03 21.43 1.44
CA LEU A 209 -10.41 21.07 1.76
C LEU A 209 -10.93 21.77 3.02
N GLN A 210 -10.13 21.83 4.09
CA GLN A 210 -10.49 22.58 5.30
C GLN A 210 -10.60 24.08 5.01
N GLY A 211 -9.72 24.62 4.16
CA GLY A 211 -9.81 26.00 3.68
C GLY A 211 -11.12 26.29 2.92
N LEU A 212 -11.46 25.44 1.96
CA LEU A 212 -12.70 25.55 1.18
C LEU A 212 -13.95 25.39 2.07
N ARG A 213 -13.93 24.44 3.01
CA ARG A 213 -14.99 24.26 4.01
C ARG A 213 -15.27 25.55 4.79
N ARG A 214 -14.23 26.26 5.24
CA ARG A 214 -14.38 27.55 5.94
C ARG A 214 -15.01 28.61 5.04
N ILE A 215 -14.60 28.67 3.77
CA ILE A 215 -15.14 29.62 2.79
C ILE A 215 -16.62 29.35 2.50
N TYR A 216 -17.02 28.09 2.36
CA TYR A 216 -18.41 27.68 2.13
C TYR A 216 -19.26 27.63 3.42
N GLY A 217 -18.71 28.02 4.57
CA GLY A 217 -19.39 27.98 5.87
C GLY A 217 -20.68 28.82 5.98
N ALA A 218 -20.91 29.76 5.06
CA ALA A 218 -22.14 30.54 4.98
C ALA A 218 -23.11 30.05 3.89
N ASP A 219 -22.65 29.16 3.00
CA ASP A 219 -23.46 28.64 1.90
C ASP A 219 -24.16 27.35 2.34
N ARG A 220 -25.45 27.49 2.60
CA ARG A 220 -26.30 26.40 3.10
C ARG A 220 -26.40 25.22 2.12
N SER A 221 -26.17 25.45 0.82
CA SER A 221 -26.25 24.40 -0.20
C SER A 221 -24.99 23.53 -0.27
N MET A 222 -23.82 24.11 0.05
CA MET A 222 -22.51 23.46 -0.11
C MET A 222 -21.86 23.04 1.20
N ILE A 223 -22.26 23.65 2.33
CA ILE A 223 -21.63 23.37 3.62
C ILE A 223 -21.77 21.91 4.05
N GLU A 224 -22.92 21.27 3.80
CA GLU A 224 -23.14 19.86 4.18
C GLU A 224 -22.18 18.92 3.44
N THR A 225 -22.01 19.13 2.14
CA THR A 225 -21.10 18.33 1.31
C THR A 225 -19.64 18.61 1.70
N ALA A 226 -19.27 19.88 1.86
CA ALA A 226 -17.92 20.26 2.27
C ALA A 226 -17.55 19.73 3.67
N ASP A 227 -18.47 19.77 4.63
CA ASP A 227 -18.29 19.19 5.96
C ASP A 227 -18.12 17.68 5.89
N GLN A 228 -18.92 16.99 5.07
CA GLN A 228 -18.81 15.54 4.91
C GLN A 228 -17.48 15.14 4.30
N VAL A 229 -17.06 15.81 3.22
CA VAL A 229 -15.76 15.58 2.57
C VAL A 229 -14.60 15.81 3.54
N ALA A 230 -14.62 16.92 4.28
CA ALA A 230 -13.59 17.24 5.26
C ALA A 230 -13.47 16.17 6.36
N ARG A 231 -14.60 15.63 6.85
CA ARG A 231 -14.58 14.52 7.83
C ARG A 231 -14.02 13.23 7.23
N LEU A 232 -14.43 12.88 6.01
CA LEU A 232 -13.95 11.66 5.34
C LEU A 232 -12.45 11.75 5.03
N SER A 233 -11.98 12.91 4.59
CA SER A 233 -10.56 13.20 4.34
C SER A 233 -9.73 13.03 5.61
N GLN A 234 -10.14 13.65 6.71
CA GLN A 234 -9.49 13.49 8.02
C GLN A 234 -9.44 12.03 8.49
N ARG A 235 -10.50 11.26 8.25
CA ARG A 235 -10.51 9.83 8.55
C ARG A 235 -9.49 9.06 7.70
N ALA A 236 -9.43 9.35 6.40
CA ALA A 236 -8.46 8.73 5.49
C ALA A 236 -7.02 9.03 5.93
N LEU A 237 -6.74 10.29 6.25
CA LEU A 237 -5.44 10.72 6.77
C LEU A 237 -5.07 9.99 8.05
N LYS A 238 -6.00 9.83 8.98
CA LYS A 238 -5.74 9.11 10.23
C LYS A 238 -5.37 7.65 9.97
N VAL A 239 -6.11 6.95 9.11
CA VAL A 239 -5.81 5.54 8.78
C VAL A 239 -4.40 5.42 8.19
N LEU A 240 -4.01 6.33 7.30
CA LEU A 240 -2.67 6.34 6.71
C LEU A 240 -1.58 6.68 7.74
N GLN A 241 -1.82 7.67 8.59
CA GLN A 241 -0.92 8.05 9.68
C GLN A 241 -0.68 6.89 10.65
N ASP A 242 -1.73 6.15 11.03
CA ASP A 242 -1.63 5.02 11.96
C ASP A 242 -0.65 3.93 11.45
N PHE A 243 -0.58 3.70 10.12
CA PHE A 243 0.42 2.79 9.53
C PHE A 243 1.85 3.31 9.68
N PHE A 244 2.07 4.61 9.45
CA PHE A 244 3.39 5.22 9.61
C PHE A 244 3.83 5.21 11.07
N ASP A 245 2.92 5.50 11.99
CA ASP A 245 3.17 5.46 13.44
C ASP A 245 3.51 4.04 13.90
N GLN A 246 2.84 3.02 13.34
CA GLN A 246 3.13 1.62 13.64
C GLN A 246 4.53 1.21 13.17
N VAL A 247 4.96 1.65 11.98
CA VAL A 247 6.32 1.42 11.49
C VAL A 247 7.33 2.17 12.36
N ASP A 248 7.08 3.44 12.69
CA ASP A 248 7.98 4.22 13.54
C ASP A 248 8.13 3.60 14.92
N ALA A 249 7.05 3.12 15.54
CA ALA A 249 7.08 2.44 16.83
C ALA A 249 7.94 1.17 16.79
N GLN A 250 7.78 0.33 15.76
CA GLN A 250 8.61 -0.87 15.62
C GLN A 250 10.08 -0.53 15.34
N THR A 251 10.34 0.50 14.54
CA THR A 251 11.71 0.94 14.27
C THR A 251 12.39 1.55 15.50
N GLY A 252 11.61 2.05 16.48
CA GLY A 252 12.10 2.46 17.79
C GLY A 252 12.77 1.32 18.59
N GLU A 253 12.36 0.07 18.38
CA GLU A 253 12.98 -1.12 18.97
C GLU A 253 14.11 -1.67 18.08
N ILE A 254 15.06 -0.80 17.71
CA ILE A 254 16.08 -1.08 16.68
C ILE A 254 16.87 -2.38 16.91
N LEU A 255 17.22 -2.71 18.15
CA LEU A 255 17.94 -3.96 18.45
C LEU A 255 17.09 -5.20 18.21
N ALA A 256 15.82 -5.18 18.58
CA ALA A 256 14.90 -6.28 18.33
C ALA A 256 14.72 -6.49 16.84
N MET A 257 14.70 -5.40 16.06
CA MET A 257 14.68 -5.49 14.60
C MET A 257 15.95 -6.11 14.03
N LEU A 258 17.13 -5.67 14.48
CA LEU A 258 18.41 -6.20 14.01
C LEU A 258 18.58 -7.69 14.36
N LYS A 259 18.10 -8.14 15.53
CA LYS A 259 18.10 -9.57 15.93
C LYS A 259 17.23 -10.45 15.03
N ASN A 260 16.20 -9.88 14.38
CA ASN A 260 15.23 -10.63 13.58
C ASN A 260 14.98 -9.99 12.21
N ILE A 261 16.06 -9.65 11.51
CA ILE A 261 16.03 -8.80 10.31
C ILE A 261 15.12 -9.35 9.20
N ASP A 262 15.14 -10.64 8.90
CA ASP A 262 14.37 -11.22 7.80
C ASP A 262 12.86 -11.11 8.02
N ASN A 263 12.41 -11.35 9.26
CA ASN A 263 11.00 -11.20 9.61
C ASN A 263 10.57 -9.72 9.57
N GLN A 264 11.46 -8.81 9.97
CA GLN A 264 11.20 -7.37 9.87
C GLN A 264 11.13 -6.89 8.43
N ILE A 265 12.00 -7.38 7.54
CA ILE A 265 11.93 -7.09 6.11
C ILE A 265 10.58 -7.55 5.57
N GLY A 266 10.14 -8.76 5.90
CA GLY A 266 8.81 -9.27 5.51
C GLY A 266 7.67 -8.37 5.97
N TYR A 267 7.71 -7.92 7.22
CA TYR A 267 6.72 -6.99 7.79
C TYR A 267 6.76 -5.61 7.10
N ILE A 268 7.95 -5.02 6.91
CA ILE A 268 8.10 -3.70 6.25
C ILE A 268 7.55 -3.77 4.84
N ARG A 269 7.81 -4.85 4.09
CA ARG A 269 7.26 -5.06 2.75
C ARG A 269 5.73 -5.16 2.78
N GLN A 270 5.16 -5.88 3.74
CA GLN A 270 3.70 -5.96 3.90
C GLN A 270 3.08 -4.58 4.17
N VAL A 271 3.68 -3.78 5.05
CA VAL A 271 3.19 -2.43 5.34
C VAL A 271 3.40 -1.49 4.15
N ARG A 272 4.54 -1.57 3.47
CA ARG A 272 4.82 -0.84 2.22
C ARG A 272 3.74 -1.11 1.20
N ASP A 273 3.43 -2.38 0.94
CA ASP A 273 2.45 -2.79 -0.06
C ASP A 273 1.06 -2.30 0.32
N ALA A 274 0.69 -2.44 1.59
CA ALA A 274 -0.58 -1.95 2.12
C ALA A 274 -0.73 -0.41 2.01
N LEU A 275 0.34 0.35 2.28
CA LEU A 275 0.37 1.80 2.13
C LEU A 275 0.33 2.22 0.66
N HIS A 276 1.13 1.56 -0.18
CA HIS A 276 1.20 1.83 -1.62
C HIS A 276 -0.17 1.64 -2.27
N CYS A 277 -0.83 0.51 -2.05
CA CYS A 277 -2.18 0.26 -2.61
C CYS A 277 -3.20 1.35 -2.19
N ARG A 278 -3.05 1.91 -0.99
CA ARG A 278 -3.96 2.94 -0.47
C ARG A 278 -3.63 4.33 -0.98
N LEU A 279 -2.35 4.64 -1.21
CA LEU A 279 -1.88 5.93 -1.70
C LEU A 279 -1.94 6.04 -3.22
N LEU A 280 -1.83 4.92 -3.93
CA LEU A 280 -1.83 4.88 -5.39
C LEU A 280 -3.05 5.61 -5.99
N PRO A 281 -4.31 5.37 -5.57
CA PRO A 281 -5.47 6.11 -6.10
C PRO A 281 -5.44 7.63 -5.84
N TRP A 282 -4.66 8.10 -4.87
CA TRP A 282 -4.58 9.54 -4.57
C TRP A 282 -3.72 10.31 -5.56
N GLU A 283 -2.83 9.67 -6.32
CA GLU A 283 -1.91 10.37 -7.22
C GLU A 283 -2.64 11.20 -8.28
N ASP A 284 -3.79 10.72 -8.76
CA ASP A 284 -4.62 11.42 -9.75
C ASP A 284 -5.19 12.71 -9.15
N PHE A 285 -5.61 12.64 -7.88
CA PHE A 285 -6.08 13.79 -7.13
C PHE A 285 -4.93 14.74 -6.78
N ILE A 286 -3.75 14.24 -6.43
CA ILE A 286 -2.59 15.08 -6.09
C ILE A 286 -2.26 16.05 -7.23
N GLN A 287 -2.24 15.58 -8.49
CA GLN A 287 -1.91 16.45 -9.63
C GLN A 287 -2.97 17.53 -9.84
N VAL A 288 -4.25 17.17 -9.77
CA VAL A 288 -5.37 18.13 -9.94
C VAL A 288 -5.39 19.14 -8.78
N TRP A 289 -5.23 18.67 -7.55
CA TRP A 289 -5.37 19.51 -6.36
C TRP A 289 -4.17 20.44 -6.14
N LYS A 290 -3.01 20.18 -6.75
CA LYS A 290 -1.88 21.13 -6.76
C LYS A 290 -2.27 22.49 -7.36
N THR A 291 -3.09 22.50 -8.41
CA THR A 291 -3.49 23.73 -9.11
C THR A 291 -4.72 24.41 -8.51
N VAL A 292 -5.39 23.77 -7.54
CA VAL A 292 -6.60 24.33 -6.90
C VAL A 292 -6.22 25.48 -5.96
N PHE A 293 -6.89 26.62 -6.13
CA PHE A 293 -6.80 27.78 -5.24
C PHE A 293 -8.01 27.84 -4.29
N ILE A 294 -7.79 28.31 -3.07
CA ILE A 294 -8.81 28.38 -2.01
C ILE A 294 -9.67 29.64 -2.23
N VAL A 295 -10.62 29.54 -3.16
CA VAL A 295 -11.55 30.62 -3.54
C VAL A 295 -12.96 30.05 -3.74
N ARG A 296 -13.99 30.91 -3.75
CA ARG A 296 -15.33 30.49 -4.17
C ARG A 296 -15.37 30.39 -5.70
N SER A 297 -15.71 29.22 -6.20
CA SER A 297 -15.91 28.99 -7.64
C SER A 297 -16.71 27.71 -7.88
N ASP A 298 -17.43 27.66 -9.01
CA ASP A 298 -18.14 26.45 -9.44
C ASP A 298 -17.18 25.29 -9.73
N GLU A 299 -15.95 25.60 -10.16
CA GLU A 299 -14.90 24.60 -10.34
C GLU A 299 -14.57 23.92 -9.01
N ASN A 300 -14.36 24.69 -7.93
CA ASN A 300 -14.06 24.13 -6.61
C ASN A 300 -15.22 23.32 -6.05
N THR A 301 -16.46 23.71 -6.34
CA THR A 301 -17.66 22.92 -6.02
C THR A 301 -17.65 21.56 -6.72
N ASN A 302 -17.28 21.50 -8.00
CA ASN A 302 -17.13 20.24 -8.72
C ASN A 302 -15.97 19.40 -8.15
N ARG A 303 -14.81 20.01 -7.84
CA ARG A 303 -13.68 19.29 -7.23
C ARG A 303 -14.03 18.67 -5.87
N ILE A 304 -14.81 19.38 -5.05
CA ILE A 304 -15.33 18.85 -3.78
C ILE A 304 -16.23 17.63 -4.03
N ARG A 305 -17.06 17.65 -5.09
CA ARG A 305 -17.90 16.51 -5.45
C ARG A 305 -17.09 15.32 -5.98
N ASP A 306 -16.07 15.57 -6.78
CA ASP A 306 -15.20 14.51 -7.33
C ASP A 306 -14.49 13.77 -6.20
N ILE A 307 -13.88 14.52 -5.26
CA ILE A 307 -13.19 13.89 -4.13
C ILE A 307 -14.16 13.25 -3.14
N TYR A 308 -15.41 13.75 -3.04
CA TYR A 308 -16.46 13.08 -2.29
C TYR A 308 -16.75 11.68 -2.87
N GLN A 309 -16.92 11.56 -4.19
CA GLN A 309 -17.17 10.28 -4.85
C GLN A 309 -16.01 9.30 -4.67
N PHE A 310 -14.78 9.81 -4.58
CA PHE A 310 -13.61 9.02 -4.26
C PHE A 310 -13.57 8.54 -2.79
N LEU A 311 -13.86 9.45 -1.86
CA LEU A 311 -13.75 9.19 -0.42
C LEU A 311 -14.91 8.39 0.16
N ALA A 312 -16.14 8.63 -0.31
CA ALA A 312 -17.34 8.00 0.23
C ALA A 312 -17.31 6.46 0.20
N PRO A 313 -17.04 5.77 -0.93
CA PRO A 313 -17.02 4.30 -0.94
C PRO A 313 -15.91 3.71 -0.07
N ARG A 314 -14.79 4.43 0.10
CA ARG A 314 -13.60 3.95 0.82
C ARG A 314 -13.63 4.22 2.33
N TYR A 315 -14.20 5.35 2.74
CA TYR A 315 -14.07 5.86 4.11
C TYR A 315 -15.38 6.23 4.78
N MET A 316 -16.54 6.01 4.16
CA MET A 316 -17.83 6.19 4.83
C MET A 316 -18.08 5.02 5.80
N GLN A 317 -18.55 5.31 7.02
CA GLN A 317 -18.99 4.24 7.92
C GLN A 317 -20.38 3.80 7.50
N PHE A 318 -20.54 2.55 7.10
CA PHE A 318 -21.85 1.92 7.07
C PHE A 318 -22.17 1.46 8.50
N ASN A 319 -23.20 2.04 9.11
CA ASN A 319 -23.89 1.36 10.19
C ASN A 319 -24.67 0.22 9.52
N ASP A 320 -24.08 -0.97 9.46
CA ASP A 320 -24.84 -2.17 9.15
C ASP A 320 -25.93 -2.28 10.20
N TRP A 321 -27.18 -1.99 9.80
CA TRP A 321 -28.34 -2.37 10.58
C TRP A 321 -28.39 -3.89 10.57
N VAL A 322 -27.70 -4.51 11.54
CA VAL A 322 -27.84 -5.93 11.81
C VAL A 322 -29.28 -6.14 12.27
N LEU A 323 -30.14 -6.59 11.36
CA LEU A 323 -31.43 -7.16 11.69
C LEU A 323 -31.17 -8.30 12.68
N MET A 324 -31.36 -8.03 13.97
CA MET A 324 -31.36 -9.03 15.03
C MET A 324 -32.54 -9.99 14.82
N THR A 325 -32.36 -10.93 13.91
CA THR A 325 -33.15 -12.16 13.82
C THR A 325 -32.20 -13.35 13.84
N LYS A 326 -31.48 -13.49 14.95
CA LYS A 326 -31.02 -14.77 15.51
C LYS A 326 -30.39 -14.53 16.89
N ARG A 327 -31.15 -14.88 17.93
CA ARG A 327 -30.66 -15.01 19.31
C ARG A 327 -29.52 -16.04 19.33
N GLY A 328 -28.37 -15.63 19.85
CA GLY A 328 -27.37 -16.51 20.44
C GLY A 328 -26.26 -17.00 19.52
N VAL A 329 -25.25 -16.15 19.26
CA VAL A 329 -23.82 -16.49 19.42
C VAL A 329 -23.10 -15.17 19.67
N ALA A 330 -22.51 -14.99 20.86
CA ALA A 330 -21.58 -13.91 21.11
C ALA A 330 -20.30 -14.18 20.29
N LYS A 331 -20.10 -13.45 19.19
CA LYS A 331 -18.81 -13.39 18.50
C LYS A 331 -18.09 -12.11 18.92
N ALA A 332 -16.81 -12.26 19.26
CA ALA A 332 -15.89 -11.19 19.61
C ALA A 332 -15.93 -10.07 18.56
N LYS A 333 -15.88 -8.82 19.02
CA LYS A 333 -15.77 -7.64 18.15
C LYS A 333 -14.48 -7.76 17.31
N PRO A 334 -14.54 -7.76 15.98
CA PRO A 334 -13.36 -7.49 15.18
C PRO A 334 -12.93 -6.03 15.44
N LEU A 335 -11.66 -5.83 15.78
CA LEU A 335 -11.03 -4.52 15.72
C LEU A 335 -11.04 -4.07 14.25
N GLY A 336 -11.77 -2.99 13.98
CA GLY A 336 -11.92 -2.44 12.63
C GLY A 336 -13.04 -3.11 11.84
N GLY A 337 -14.13 -2.37 11.59
CA GLY A 337 -15.16 -2.78 10.65
C GLY A 337 -14.52 -3.06 9.28
N MET A 338 -14.98 -4.12 8.61
CA MET A 338 -14.57 -4.45 7.24
C MET A 338 -14.81 -3.23 6.35
N MET A 339 -13.75 -2.46 6.09
CA MET A 339 -13.74 -1.47 5.03
C MET A 339 -13.70 -2.26 3.72
N ARG A 340 -14.66 -1.99 2.84
CA ARG A 340 -14.59 -2.46 1.46
C ARG A 340 -13.46 -1.67 0.80
N TRP A 341 -12.44 -2.39 0.34
CA TRP A 341 -11.33 -1.85 -0.42
C TRP A 341 -11.61 -2.02 -1.90
#